data_AF-A0A534NBG5-F1
#
_entry.id   AF-A0A534NBG5-F1
#
_cell.length_a   1.000
_cell.length_b   1.000
_cell.length_c   1.000
_cell.angle_alpha   90.00
_cell.angle_beta   90.00
_cell.angle_gamma   90.00
#
_symmetry.space_group_name_H-M   'P 1'
#
loop_
_entity.id
_entity.type
_entity.pdbx_description
1 polymer ?
#
loop_
_entity_poly.entity_id
_entity_poly.type
_entity_poly.pdbx_seq_one_letter_code
_entity_poly.pdbx_strand_id
1 'polypeptide(L)'
;MKRILGTVIFLIALWLPAATIWAQAENQPSPGALERWRQMSPQEKQELRERYQRWKALPPEEKTELHKRFETWRQLPPAEKAVIRKNFQRWQNLSPEQQEQFRERWQRWRNLPPEKREMLKQRFEKLRELTPEQRRELREKFKERQNLSPEEKRAFRQRLKEQLQRREKVDD
;
A
#
# COMPACT_ATOMS: atom_id res chain seq x y z
N MET A 1 -4.86 -9.92 10.93
CA MET A 1 -5.24 -9.49 9.56
C MET A 1 -4.00 -9.41 8.68
N LYS A 2 -4.02 -10.18 7.60
CA LYS A 2 -2.85 -10.73 6.91
C LYS A 2 -2.20 -9.72 5.94
N ARG A 3 -0.91 -9.94 5.73
CA ARG A 3 0.08 -9.24 4.89
C ARG A 3 -0.49 -8.86 3.51
N ILE A 4 -0.82 -7.60 3.23
CA ILE A 4 -1.49 -7.25 1.94
C ILE A 4 -0.76 -6.26 1.02
N LEU A 5 0.11 -5.34 1.45
CA LEU A 5 0.47 -4.23 0.54
C LEU A 5 1.84 -4.25 -0.14
N GLY A 6 2.70 -5.25 0.12
CA GLY A 6 4.12 -5.14 -0.22
C GLY A 6 4.58 -5.79 -1.53
N THR A 7 3.88 -6.80 -2.03
CA THR A 7 4.39 -7.61 -3.16
C THR A 7 3.27 -8.00 -4.14
N VAL A 8 2.19 -7.22 -4.19
CA VAL A 8 1.20 -7.29 -5.28
C VAL A 8 1.51 -6.25 -6.38
N ILE A 9 2.43 -5.32 -6.11
CA ILE A 9 2.74 -4.18 -7.00
C ILE A 9 3.38 -4.60 -8.34
N PHE A 10 3.84 -5.84 -8.50
CA PHE A 10 4.56 -6.27 -9.70
C PHE A 10 3.78 -7.10 -10.73
N LEU A 11 2.49 -7.37 -10.55
CA LEU A 11 1.70 -8.15 -11.52
C LEU A 11 0.33 -7.54 -11.81
N ILE A 12 0.26 -6.23 -12.05
CA ILE A 12 -0.92 -5.60 -12.65
C ILE A 12 -0.51 -4.81 -13.88
N ALA A 13 -0.17 -5.54 -14.94
CA ALA A 13 -0.16 -5.00 -16.30
C ALA A 13 -0.69 -6.09 -17.23
N LEU A 14 -2.03 -6.19 -17.32
CA LEU A 14 -2.82 -6.53 -18.51
C LEU A 14 -4.29 -6.77 -18.08
N TRP A 15 -5.23 -5.94 -18.54
CA TRP A 15 -6.68 -6.18 -18.51
C TRP A 15 -7.26 -5.46 -19.75
N LEU A 16 -8.03 -6.10 -20.66
CA LEU A 16 -9.50 -6.39 -20.65
C LEU A 16 -9.94 -7.08 -21.98
N PRO A 17 -11.20 -7.59 -22.18
CA PRO A 17 -12.34 -7.87 -21.27
C PRO A 17 -13.05 -9.27 -21.42
N ALA A 18 -13.90 -9.56 -20.42
CA ALA A 18 -15.19 -10.30 -20.36
C ALA A 18 -15.38 -11.80 -20.75
N ALA A 19 -15.72 -12.58 -19.70
CA ALA A 19 -16.78 -13.60 -19.58
C ALA A 19 -16.91 -14.73 -20.63
N THR A 20 -16.47 -15.94 -20.28
CA THR A 20 -17.31 -17.11 -19.89
C THR A 20 -16.45 -18.39 -19.90
N ILE A 21 -16.84 -19.36 -19.07
CA ILE A 21 -16.43 -20.78 -19.02
C ILE A 21 -15.17 -21.11 -18.21
N TRP A 22 -15.40 -21.98 -17.22
CA TRP A 22 -14.50 -22.41 -16.16
C TRP A 22 -13.57 -23.55 -16.62
N ALA A 23 -12.38 -23.59 -16.01
CA ALA A 23 -11.45 -24.73 -15.90
C ALA A 23 -10.68 -25.24 -17.14
N GLN A 24 -10.90 -24.75 -18.36
CA GLN A 24 -10.09 -25.14 -19.54
C GLN A 24 -9.30 -23.99 -20.19
N ALA A 25 -9.26 -22.82 -19.55
CA ALA A 25 -8.61 -21.61 -20.04
C ALA A 25 -7.19 -21.38 -19.49
N GLU A 26 -6.60 -22.35 -18.78
CA GLU A 26 -5.32 -22.13 -18.08
C GLU A 26 -4.09 -22.20 -19.00
N ASN A 27 -4.23 -22.73 -20.24
CA ASN A 27 -3.14 -22.87 -21.21
C ASN A 27 -3.45 -22.36 -22.63
N GLN A 28 -4.59 -21.69 -22.86
CA GLN A 28 -4.94 -21.16 -24.18
C GLN A 28 -4.68 -19.65 -24.20
N PRO A 29 -3.84 -19.12 -25.12
CA PRO A 29 -3.69 -17.69 -25.29
C PRO A 29 -5.06 -17.07 -25.54
N SER A 30 -5.42 -16.03 -24.79
CA SER A 30 -6.70 -15.34 -24.98
C SER A 30 -6.90 -14.99 -26.46
N PRO A 31 -8.12 -15.05 -27.02
CA PRO A 31 -8.38 -14.59 -28.37
C PRO A 31 -7.78 -13.17 -28.57
N GLY A 32 -6.84 -13.06 -29.51
CA GLY A 32 -6.09 -11.82 -29.75
C GLY A 32 -4.73 -11.68 -29.04
N ALA A 33 -4.29 -12.65 -28.22
CA ALA A 33 -2.95 -12.62 -27.62
C ALA A 33 -1.85 -12.71 -28.69
N LEU A 34 -2.04 -13.57 -29.70
CA LEU A 34 -1.12 -13.67 -30.84
C LEU A 34 -1.09 -12.38 -31.66
N GLU A 35 -2.24 -11.73 -31.83
CA GLU A 35 -2.33 -10.47 -32.55
C GLU A 35 -1.62 -9.34 -31.79
N ARG A 36 -1.85 -9.22 -30.48
CA ARG A 36 -1.09 -8.28 -29.62
C ARG A 36 0.41 -8.57 -29.66
N TRP A 37 0.82 -9.84 -29.62
CA TRP A 37 2.22 -10.21 -29.74
C TRP A 37 2.81 -9.80 -31.10
N ARG A 38 2.09 -9.99 -32.20
CA ARG A 38 2.54 -9.56 -33.53
C ARG A 38 2.75 -8.04 -33.56
N GLN A 39 1.82 -7.28 -32.98
CA GLN A 39 1.84 -5.82 -32.94
C GLN A 39 2.89 -5.22 -31.98
N MET A 40 3.43 -6.00 -31.03
CA MET A 40 4.49 -5.51 -30.14
C MET A 40 5.80 -5.22 -30.88
N SER A 41 6.43 -4.11 -30.50
CA SER A 41 7.79 -3.76 -30.90
C SER A 41 8.80 -4.82 -30.43
N PRO A 42 10.00 -4.88 -31.06
CA PRO A 42 11.08 -5.76 -30.59
C PRO A 42 11.46 -5.54 -29.13
N GLN A 43 11.38 -4.29 -28.65
CA GLN A 43 11.71 -3.94 -27.27
C GLN A 43 10.66 -4.44 -26.27
N GLU A 44 9.38 -4.32 -26.57
CA GLU A 44 8.31 -4.88 -25.73
C GLU A 44 8.38 -6.41 -25.65
N LYS A 45 8.67 -7.06 -26.80
CA LYS A 45 8.90 -8.52 -26.83
C LYS A 45 10.08 -8.91 -25.96
N GLN A 46 11.16 -8.12 -25.98
CA GLN A 46 12.34 -8.36 -25.16
C GLN A 46 12.02 -8.21 -23.67
N GLU A 47 11.32 -7.15 -23.29
CA GLU A 47 10.90 -6.94 -21.90
C GLU A 47 10.02 -8.08 -21.38
N LEU A 48 9.09 -8.57 -22.21
CA LEU A 48 8.26 -9.73 -21.87
C LEU A 48 9.09 -10.99 -21.67
N ARG A 49 10.10 -11.23 -22.51
CA ARG A 49 11.04 -12.35 -22.34
C ARG A 49 11.79 -12.25 -21.01
N GLU A 50 12.29 -11.08 -20.66
CA GLU A 50 13.00 -10.86 -19.39
C GLU A 50 12.10 -11.04 -18.16
N ARG A 51 10.86 -10.54 -18.22
CA ARG A 51 9.84 -10.77 -17.19
C ARG A 51 9.55 -12.27 -17.04
N TYR A 52 9.41 -12.99 -18.14
CA TYR A 52 9.20 -14.44 -18.13
C TYR A 52 10.39 -15.20 -17.52
N GLN A 53 11.62 -14.84 -17.88
CA GLN A 53 12.81 -15.47 -17.29
C GLN A 53 12.89 -15.23 -15.79
N ARG A 54 12.61 -14.00 -15.33
CA ARG A 54 12.53 -13.70 -13.88
C ARG A 54 11.47 -14.54 -13.18
N TRP A 55 10.27 -14.66 -13.76
CA TRP A 55 9.22 -15.51 -13.22
C TRP A 55 9.64 -16.99 -13.16
N LYS A 56 10.27 -17.50 -14.21
CA LYS A 56 10.74 -18.88 -14.28
C LYS A 56 11.78 -19.16 -13.20
N ALA A 57 12.66 -18.20 -12.92
CA ALA A 57 13.68 -18.27 -11.89
C ALA A 57 13.15 -18.15 -10.44
N LEU A 58 11.88 -17.80 -10.22
CA LEU A 58 11.33 -17.69 -8.88
C LEU A 58 11.27 -19.07 -8.17
N PRO A 59 11.59 -19.12 -6.86
CA PRO A 59 11.38 -20.31 -6.04
C PRO A 59 9.91 -20.79 -6.06
N PRO A 60 9.65 -22.11 -5.88
CA PRO A 60 8.29 -22.66 -5.86
C PRO A 60 7.38 -21.98 -4.83
N GLU A 61 7.91 -21.62 -3.66
CA GLU A 61 7.17 -20.96 -2.57
C GLU A 61 6.70 -19.57 -2.99
N GLU A 62 7.56 -18.81 -3.68
CA GLU A 62 7.21 -17.49 -4.19
C GLU A 62 6.16 -17.59 -5.30
N LYS A 63 6.29 -18.55 -6.22
CA LYS A 63 5.28 -18.82 -7.25
C LYS A 63 3.93 -19.15 -6.63
N THR A 64 3.92 -19.97 -5.58
CA THR A 64 2.70 -20.35 -4.85
C THR A 64 2.04 -19.13 -4.18
N GLU A 65 2.83 -18.27 -3.53
CA GLU A 65 2.33 -17.05 -2.91
C GLU A 65 1.77 -16.07 -3.94
N LEU A 66 2.43 -15.91 -5.09
CA LEU A 66 1.93 -15.09 -6.20
C LEU A 66 0.61 -15.63 -6.74
N HIS A 67 0.49 -16.95 -6.91
CA HIS A 67 -0.74 -17.59 -7.35
C HIS A 67 -1.89 -17.31 -6.37
N LYS A 68 -1.68 -17.50 -5.06
CA LYS A 68 -2.70 -17.19 -4.03
C LYS A 68 -3.17 -15.74 -4.07
N ARG A 69 -2.26 -14.80 -4.32
CA ARG A 69 -2.59 -13.37 -4.44
C ARG A 69 -3.38 -13.07 -5.70
N PHE A 70 -2.99 -13.69 -6.81
CA PHE A 70 -3.73 -13.57 -8.06
C PHE A 70 -5.16 -14.09 -7.89
N GLU A 71 -5.34 -15.22 -7.21
CA GLU A 71 -6.64 -15.77 -6.87
C GLU A 71 -7.48 -14.84 -6.02
N THR A 72 -6.88 -14.27 -4.97
CA THR A 72 -7.53 -13.26 -4.12
C THR A 72 -7.97 -12.05 -4.96
N TRP A 73 -7.07 -11.53 -5.80
CA TRP A 73 -7.37 -10.41 -6.71
C TRP A 73 -8.52 -10.72 -7.67
N ARG A 74 -8.54 -11.92 -8.25
CA ARG A 74 -9.57 -12.37 -9.18
C ARG A 74 -10.96 -12.38 -8.53
N GLN A 75 -11.03 -12.72 -7.24
CA GLN A 75 -12.26 -12.77 -6.46
C GLN A 75 -12.74 -11.40 -5.95
N LEU A 76 -11.91 -10.35 -6.02
CA LEU A 76 -12.32 -9.02 -5.55
C LEU A 76 -13.51 -8.46 -6.36
N PRO A 77 -14.46 -7.76 -5.71
CA PRO A 77 -15.52 -7.03 -6.38
C PRO A 77 -14.98 -6.00 -7.38
N PRO A 78 -15.72 -5.68 -8.46
CA PRO A 78 -15.29 -4.69 -9.45
C PRO A 78 -14.92 -3.33 -8.88
N ALA A 79 -15.65 -2.86 -7.86
CA ALA A 79 -15.37 -1.59 -7.18
C ALA A 79 -14.00 -1.59 -6.48
N GLU A 80 -13.66 -2.68 -5.78
CA GLU A 80 -12.36 -2.81 -5.12
C GLU A 80 -11.21 -2.91 -6.14
N LYS A 81 -11.41 -3.67 -7.21
CA LYS A 81 -10.47 -3.72 -8.34
C LYS A 81 -10.23 -2.32 -8.92
N ALA A 82 -11.28 -1.51 -9.08
CA ALA A 82 -11.17 -0.15 -9.61
C ALA A 82 -10.34 0.75 -8.68
N VAL A 83 -10.54 0.67 -7.36
CA VAL A 83 -9.75 1.41 -6.38
C VAL A 83 -8.27 1.03 -6.46
N ILE A 84 -7.96 -0.26 -6.52
CA ILE A 84 -6.58 -0.74 -6.60
C ILE A 84 -5.93 -0.32 -7.92
N ARG A 85 -6.64 -0.40 -9.05
CA ARG A 85 -6.13 0.12 -10.35
C ARG A 85 -5.83 1.60 -10.29
N LYS A 86 -6.73 2.41 -9.70
CA LYS A 86 -6.52 3.86 -9.54
C LYS A 86 -5.30 4.16 -8.68
N ASN A 87 -5.09 3.43 -7.60
CA ASN A 87 -3.91 3.57 -6.74
C ASN A 87 -2.64 3.17 -7.48
N PHE A 88 -2.69 2.11 -8.29
CA PHE A 88 -1.57 1.67 -9.11
C PHE A 88 -1.22 2.70 -10.21
N GLN A 89 -2.20 3.30 -10.87
CA GLN A 89 -1.95 4.39 -11.83
C GLN A 89 -1.28 5.59 -11.16
N ARG A 90 -1.76 5.98 -9.97
CA ARG A 90 -1.11 7.05 -9.17
C ARG A 90 0.34 6.70 -8.84
N TRP A 91 0.60 5.45 -8.48
CA TRP A 91 1.95 4.93 -8.22
C TRP A 91 2.86 5.03 -9.45
N GLN A 92 2.39 4.57 -10.62
CA GLN A 92 3.16 4.61 -11.87
C GLN A 92 3.51 6.04 -12.29
N ASN A 93 2.66 7.00 -11.94
CA ASN A 93 2.89 8.42 -12.22
C ASN A 93 3.82 9.12 -11.21
N LEU A 94 4.25 8.43 -10.14
CA LEU A 94 5.24 8.97 -9.22
C LEU A 94 6.63 8.98 -9.86
N SER A 95 7.43 9.99 -9.54
CA SER A 95 8.84 10.02 -9.94
C SER A 95 9.61 8.84 -9.33
N PRO A 96 10.74 8.40 -9.93
CA PRO A 96 11.55 7.32 -9.37
C PRO A 96 11.95 7.56 -7.91
N GLU A 97 12.25 8.80 -7.54
CA GLU A 97 12.58 9.19 -6.17
C GLU A 97 11.38 9.04 -5.23
N GLN A 98 10.19 9.50 -5.64
CA GLN A 98 8.97 9.34 -4.85
C GLN A 98 8.60 7.87 -4.65
N GLN A 99 8.80 7.04 -5.68
CA GLN A 99 8.62 5.61 -5.57
C GLN A 99 9.61 4.99 -4.57
N GLU A 100 10.88 5.40 -4.59
CA GLU A 100 11.88 4.92 -3.63
C GLU A 100 11.51 5.30 -2.20
N GLN A 101 11.17 6.57 -1.96
CA GLN A 101 10.75 7.03 -0.63
C GLN A 101 9.53 6.26 -0.09
N PHE A 102 8.63 5.82 -0.97
CA PHE A 102 7.49 5.00 -0.55
C PHE A 102 7.92 3.55 -0.26
N ARG A 103 8.81 2.96 -1.07
CA ARG A 103 9.39 1.64 -0.80
C ARG A 103 10.07 1.61 0.57
N GLU A 104 10.89 2.61 0.88
CA GLU A 104 11.55 2.75 2.18
C GLU A 104 10.56 2.91 3.33
N ARG A 105 9.55 3.76 3.17
CA ARG A 105 8.48 3.95 4.18
C ARG A 105 7.73 2.65 4.42
N TRP A 106 7.41 1.92 3.36
CA TRP A 106 6.73 0.64 3.43
C TRP A 106 7.60 -0.42 4.12
N GLN A 107 8.89 -0.49 3.81
CA GLN A 107 9.83 -1.41 4.46
C GLN A 107 9.95 -1.11 5.95
N ARG A 108 10.12 0.17 6.33
CA ARG A 108 10.12 0.59 7.74
C ARG A 108 8.84 0.16 8.45
N TRP A 109 7.68 0.41 7.82
CA TRP A 109 6.40 -0.03 8.36
C TRP A 109 6.34 -1.55 8.54
N ARG A 110 6.77 -2.33 7.55
CA ARG A 110 6.77 -3.80 7.60
C ARG A 110 7.64 -4.36 8.72
N ASN A 111 8.75 -3.67 9.01
CA ASN A 111 9.71 -4.06 10.04
C ASN A 111 9.30 -3.63 11.46
N LEU A 112 8.22 -2.86 11.62
CA LEU A 112 7.71 -2.52 12.94
C LEU A 112 7.21 -3.77 13.70
N PRO A 113 7.47 -3.85 15.01
CA PRO A 113 6.85 -4.84 15.89
C PRO A 113 5.32 -4.88 15.70
N PRO A 114 4.69 -6.06 15.73
CA PRO A 114 3.26 -6.20 15.47
C PRO A 114 2.40 -5.33 16.40
N GLU A 115 2.78 -5.19 17.66
CA GLU A 115 2.10 -4.35 18.66
C GLU A 115 2.15 -2.87 18.26
N LYS A 116 3.33 -2.40 17.82
CA LYS A 116 3.50 -1.02 17.34
C LYS A 116 2.68 -0.76 16.08
N ARG A 117 2.64 -1.71 15.15
CA ARG A 117 1.79 -1.59 13.95
C ARG A 117 0.32 -1.48 14.31
N GLU A 118 -0.14 -2.31 15.24
CA GLU A 118 -1.54 -2.31 15.64
C GLU A 118 -1.93 -1.03 16.37
N MET A 119 -1.08 -0.54 17.28
CA MET A 119 -1.25 0.77 17.91
C MET A 119 -1.36 1.89 16.87
N LEU A 120 -0.50 1.89 15.85
CA LEU A 120 -0.52 2.92 14.80
C LEU A 120 -1.78 2.85 13.93
N LYS A 121 -2.26 1.64 13.60
CA LYS A 121 -3.54 1.48 12.90
C LYS A 121 -4.70 2.01 13.72
N GLN A 122 -4.78 1.66 15.01
CA GLN A 122 -5.85 2.14 15.89
C GLN A 122 -5.87 3.67 15.98
N ARG A 123 -4.69 4.30 16.09
CA ARG A 123 -4.57 5.77 16.04
C ARG A 123 -5.05 6.35 14.71
N PHE A 124 -4.72 5.68 13.60
CA PHE A 124 -5.16 6.11 12.28
C PHE A 124 -6.68 6.00 12.10
N GLU A 125 -7.31 4.91 12.56
CA GLU A 125 -8.77 4.76 12.52
C GLU A 125 -9.46 5.85 13.35
N LYS A 126 -8.98 6.13 14.57
CA LYS A 126 -9.50 7.25 15.38
C LYS A 126 -9.41 8.59 14.67
N LEU A 127 -8.32 8.85 13.94
CA LEU A 127 -8.18 10.07 13.14
C LEU A 127 -9.16 10.12 11.95
N ARG A 128 -9.48 8.96 11.38
CA ARG A 128 -10.44 8.83 10.28
C ARG A 128 -11.88 9.05 10.75
N GLU A 129 -12.18 8.75 12.01
CA GLU A 129 -13.50 9.00 12.62
C GLU A 129 -13.75 10.49 12.93
N LEU A 130 -12.70 11.31 13.04
CA LEU A 130 -12.84 12.75 13.31
C LEU A 130 -13.63 13.47 12.21
N THR A 131 -14.49 14.41 12.62
CA THR A 131 -15.19 15.31 11.69
C THR A 131 -14.21 16.26 10.98
N PRO A 132 -14.58 16.86 9.83
CA PRO A 132 -13.74 17.85 9.15
C PRO A 132 -13.27 18.99 10.08
N GLU A 133 -14.15 19.47 10.96
CA GLU A 133 -13.89 20.54 11.92
C GLU A 133 -12.88 20.08 12.97
N GLN A 134 -13.08 18.90 13.55
CA GLN A 134 -12.15 18.31 14.53
C GLN A 134 -10.76 18.08 13.92
N ARG A 135 -10.69 17.63 12.65
CA ARG A 135 -9.41 17.49 11.94
C ARG A 135 -8.74 18.84 11.68
N ARG A 136 -9.52 19.89 11.40
CA ARG A 136 -9.00 21.26 11.23
C ARG A 136 -8.43 21.78 12.54
N GLU A 137 -9.17 21.65 13.64
CA GLU A 137 -8.71 22.06 14.97
C GLU A 137 -7.41 21.33 15.36
N LEU A 138 -7.35 20.01 15.13
CA LEU A 138 -6.15 19.22 15.41
C LEU A 138 -4.95 19.71 14.60
N ARG A 139 -5.16 20.10 13.33
CA ARG A 139 -4.13 20.63 12.46
C ARG A 139 -3.63 22.00 12.93
N GLU A 140 -4.53 22.89 13.33
CA GLU A 140 -4.16 24.21 13.87
C GLU A 140 -3.37 24.06 15.17
N LYS A 141 -3.85 23.25 16.12
CA LYS A 141 -3.11 22.92 17.36
C LYS A 141 -1.73 22.35 17.08
N PHE A 142 -1.57 21.58 16.01
CA PHE A 142 -0.27 21.04 15.61
C PHE A 142 0.64 22.13 15.04
N LYS A 143 0.10 23.02 14.19
CA LYS A 143 0.82 24.16 13.61
C LYS A 143 1.29 25.15 14.68
N GLU A 144 0.42 25.50 15.62
CA GLU A 144 0.75 26.34 16.78
C GLU A 144 1.94 25.75 17.55
N ARG A 145 1.89 24.45 17.86
CA ARG A 145 2.98 23.75 18.56
C ARG A 145 4.30 23.75 17.78
N GLN A 146 4.26 23.69 16.45
CA GLN A 146 5.47 23.77 15.64
C GLN A 146 6.12 25.15 15.69
N ASN A 147 5.31 26.21 15.77
CA ASN A 147 5.74 27.60 15.80
C ASN A 147 6.27 28.08 17.15
N LEU A 148 6.05 27.32 18.24
CA LEU A 148 6.61 27.65 19.56
C LEU A 148 8.14 27.74 19.53
N SER A 149 8.69 28.72 20.26
CA SER A 149 10.12 28.87 20.49
C SER A 149 10.70 27.67 21.26
N PRO A 150 12.02 27.45 21.25
CA PRO A 150 12.64 26.37 22.01
C PRO A 150 12.29 26.39 23.52
N GLU A 151 12.19 27.57 24.13
CA GLU A 151 11.84 27.74 25.53
C GLU A 151 10.37 27.41 25.78
N GLU A 152 9.47 27.91 24.94
CA GLU A 152 8.03 27.61 25.03
C GLU A 152 7.76 26.11 24.84
N LYS A 153 8.50 25.45 23.93
CA LYS A 153 8.44 23.99 23.76
C LYS A 153 8.92 23.23 25.00
N ARG A 154 9.88 23.77 25.77
CA ARG A 154 10.35 23.15 27.03
C ARG A 154 9.29 23.30 28.12
N ALA A 155 8.76 24.52 28.29
CA ALA A 155 7.71 24.81 29.26
C ALA A 155 6.44 23.98 28.98
N PHE A 156 6.02 23.88 27.72
CA PHE A 156 4.88 23.05 27.31
C PHE A 156 5.08 21.57 27.68
N ARG A 157 6.28 21.02 27.41
CA ARG A 157 6.60 19.62 27.77
C ARG A 157 6.60 19.39 29.28
N GLN A 158 7.11 20.35 30.07
CA GLN A 158 7.08 20.28 31.53
C GLN A 158 5.66 20.29 32.07
N ARG A 159 4.81 21.24 31.62
CA ARG A 159 3.39 21.30 32.00
C ARG A 159 2.65 20.01 31.66
N LEU A 160 2.89 19.44 30.48
CA LEU A 160 2.27 18.19 30.06
C LEU A 160 2.69 17.03 30.99
N LYS A 161 3.97 16.96 31.36
CA LYS A 161 4.49 15.95 32.29
C LYS A 161 3.84 16.06 33.66
N GLU A 162 3.74 17.28 34.21
CA GLU A 162 3.09 17.53 35.51
C GLU A 162 1.62 17.16 35.51
N GLN A 163 0.89 17.50 34.42
CA GLN A 163 -0.52 17.12 34.28
C GLN A 163 -0.74 15.61 34.26
N LEU A 164 0.14 14.87 33.56
CA LEU A 164 0.06 13.41 33.51
C LEU A 164 0.34 12.79 34.89
N GLN A 165 1.38 13.26 35.57
CA GLN A 165 1.71 12.81 36.94
C GLN A 165 0.60 13.12 37.94
N ARG A 166 -0.08 14.26 37.78
CA ARG A 166 -1.20 14.62 38.65
C ARG A 166 -2.41 13.72 38.43
N ARG A 167 -2.71 13.35 37.17
CA ARG A 167 -3.80 12.41 36.86
C ARG A 167 -3.52 11.03 37.44
N GLU A 168 -2.31 10.54 37.25
CA GLU A 168 -1.87 9.24 37.78
C GLU A 168 -2.03 9.16 39.31
N LYS A 169 -1.67 10.22 40.04
CA LYS A 169 -1.85 10.30 41.51
C LYS A 169 -3.30 10.44 42.00
N VAL A 170 -4.25 10.77 41.13
CA VAL A 170 -5.67 10.90 41.49
C VAL A 170 -6.43 9.59 41.22
N ASP A 171 -5.87 8.74 40.36
CA ASP A 171 -6.44 7.44 39.99
C ASP A 171 -5.91 6.28 40.87
N ASP A 172 -4.93 6.55 41.77
CA ASP A 172 -4.40 5.68 42.85
C ASP A 172 -5.01 6.03 44.23
#